data_AF-A0A1A8FHM1-F1
#
_entry.id   AF-A0A1A8FHM1-F1
#
_cell.length_a   1.000
_cell.length_b   1.000
_cell.length_c   1.000
_cell.angle_alpha   90.00
_cell.angle_beta   90.00
_cell.angle_gamma   90.00
#
_symmetry.space_group_name_H-M   'P 1'
#
loop_
_entity.id
_entity.type
_entity.pdbx_description
1 polymer ?
#
loop_
_entity_poly.entity_id
_entity_poly.type
_entity_poly.pdbx_seq_one_letter_code
_entity_poly.pdbx_strand_id
1 'polypeptide(L)'
;MKTPAATEDNSLLLALLKDALTGNIRTYLIYCINPQGLLDVETPSALDLAQRVRGCATKAQTVRWNPKQTERGIRQGIMELQTIIMSQRDSDVHSIHKLAEMTQNLQVTYTEPSHAGRSRVMLEVWLMIQQMVKNQSWEKKREESEKIKVKIKSCKSSQSNQQMSGGRHGDHNNESTETVKYLQEQLRQEIEEHLREGRGSAEKVQEKVARIQQLKEALRGETLKSGVVPEESQLCLQTEGPQRELLVLSRERRVLVLQMEALRTEAQQAETDLQDQHRRHQTELHCLREESLQVFRVFRQVSEEQRKLSEGRYRSLLLEAVQDAVYLSAQNQQLQADNKQLHKALGEIKDALVVRGDPRADLISQQE
;
A
#
# COMPACT_ATOMS: atom_id res chain seq x y z
N MET A 1 -35.14 34.51 -0.32
CA MET A 1 -33.92 33.88 -0.86
C MET A 1 -33.91 32.43 -0.42
N LYS A 2 -33.87 31.50 -1.38
CA LYS A 2 -33.87 30.05 -1.14
C LYS A 2 -32.57 29.65 -0.46
N THR A 3 -32.66 29.01 0.71
CA THR A 3 -31.56 28.25 1.31
C THR A 3 -31.22 27.08 0.38
N PRO A 4 -29.94 26.90 -0.02
CA PRO A 4 -29.56 25.74 -0.80
C PRO A 4 -29.67 24.49 0.08
N ALA A 5 -30.18 23.41 -0.51
CA ALA A 5 -30.29 22.11 0.13
C ALA A 5 -28.91 21.64 0.59
N ALA A 6 -28.80 21.31 1.89
CA ALA A 6 -27.62 20.67 2.44
C ALA A 6 -27.48 19.29 1.79
N THR A 7 -26.42 19.13 1.00
CA THR A 7 -25.98 17.87 0.42
C THR A 7 -25.65 16.87 1.53
N GLU A 8 -26.04 15.61 1.34
CA GLU A 8 -25.93 14.51 2.32
C GLU A 8 -24.51 14.28 2.85
N ASP A 9 -23.47 14.72 2.11
CA ASP A 9 -22.06 14.62 2.49
C ASP A 9 -21.71 15.36 3.79
N ASN A 10 -22.42 16.45 4.10
CA ASN A 10 -22.22 17.18 5.36
C ASN A 10 -22.64 16.34 6.58
N SER A 11 -23.56 15.38 6.42
CA SER A 11 -24.08 14.60 7.55
C SER A 11 -23.03 13.63 8.12
N LEU A 12 -22.24 12.99 7.24
CA LEU A 12 -21.22 12.02 7.64
C LEU A 12 -20.02 12.73 8.29
N LEU A 13 -19.53 13.82 7.69
CA LEU A 13 -18.46 14.62 8.28
C LEU A 13 -18.88 15.18 9.64
N LEU A 14 -20.12 15.66 9.76
CA LEU A 14 -20.65 16.16 11.03
C LEU A 14 -20.79 15.05 12.08
N ALA A 15 -21.20 13.84 11.68
CA ALA A 15 -21.30 12.70 12.58
C ALA A 15 -19.91 12.25 13.08
N LEU A 16 -18.93 12.18 12.18
CA LEU A 16 -17.54 11.83 12.52
C LEU A 16 -16.88 12.90 13.41
N LEU A 17 -17.07 14.18 13.10
CA LEU A 17 -16.55 15.28 13.91
C LEU A 17 -17.24 15.36 15.26
N LYS A 18 -18.54 15.07 15.34
CA LYS A 18 -19.27 14.97 16.61
C LYS A 18 -18.67 13.87 17.49
N ASP A 19 -18.39 12.69 16.93
CA ASP A 19 -17.74 11.62 17.67
C ASP A 19 -16.30 11.98 18.06
N ALA A 20 -15.55 12.67 17.20
CA ALA A 20 -14.21 13.17 17.54
C ALA A 20 -14.23 14.21 18.67
N LEU A 21 -15.26 15.07 18.75
CA LEU A 21 -15.35 16.15 19.73
C LEU A 21 -16.05 15.74 21.04
N THR A 22 -16.81 14.65 21.06
CA THR A 22 -17.60 14.22 22.24
C THR A 22 -17.35 12.78 22.66
N GLY A 23 -16.77 11.96 21.78
CA GLY A 23 -16.53 10.55 21.99
C GLY A 23 -15.26 10.25 22.79
N ASN A 24 -14.92 8.97 22.85
CA ASN A 24 -13.79 8.46 23.62
C ASN A 24 -12.46 8.56 22.82
N ILE A 25 -12.14 9.77 22.37
CA ILE A 25 -10.98 10.04 21.50
C ILE A 25 -10.17 11.20 22.09
N ARG A 26 -8.84 11.11 21.96
CA ARG A 26 -7.93 12.22 22.25
C ARG A 26 -7.80 13.06 20.99
N THR A 27 -8.46 14.21 20.99
CA THR A 27 -8.56 15.06 19.81
C THR A 27 -7.70 16.30 19.96
N TYR A 28 -6.92 16.60 18.93
CA TYR A 28 -6.08 17.80 18.86
C TYR A 28 -6.51 18.64 17.66
N LEU A 29 -6.84 19.90 17.91
CA LEU A 29 -7.10 20.87 16.85
C LEU A 29 -5.81 21.61 16.53
N ILE A 30 -5.35 21.54 15.28
CA ILE A 30 -4.22 22.32 14.77
C ILE A 30 -4.79 23.37 13.81
N TYR A 31 -4.57 24.64 14.14
CA TYR A 31 -4.97 25.75 13.29
C TYR A 31 -3.73 26.43 12.69
N CYS A 32 -3.69 26.54 11.37
CA CYS A 32 -2.58 27.13 10.62
C CYS A 32 -2.92 28.56 10.24
N ILE A 33 -2.23 29.54 10.83
CA ILE A 33 -2.42 30.97 10.54
C ILE A 33 -1.38 31.42 9.51
N ASN A 34 -1.83 32.10 8.46
CA ASN A 34 -0.94 32.83 7.58
C ASN A 34 -0.49 34.13 8.28
N PRO A 35 0.81 34.34 8.56
CA PRO A 35 1.28 35.53 9.26
C PRO A 35 0.99 36.85 8.51
N GLN A 36 0.73 36.80 7.21
CA GLN A 36 0.33 37.98 6.41
C GLN A 36 -1.19 38.23 6.40
N GLY A 37 -1.99 37.29 6.92
CA GLY A 37 -3.46 37.35 6.98
C GLY A 37 -4.02 37.93 8.27
N LEU A 38 -3.20 38.42 9.20
CA LEU A 38 -3.68 38.93 10.51
C LEU A 38 -4.62 40.15 10.42
N LEU A 39 -4.84 40.70 9.22
CA LEU A 39 -5.74 41.80 8.90
C LEU A 39 -7.06 41.35 8.24
N ASP A 40 -7.22 40.05 7.95
CA ASP A 40 -8.48 39.50 7.44
C ASP A 40 -9.47 39.18 8.57
N VAL A 41 -10.77 39.12 8.22
CA VAL A 41 -11.86 38.82 9.17
C VAL A 41 -11.88 37.31 9.52
N GLU A 42 -11.14 36.50 8.78
CA GLU A 42 -11.13 35.04 8.88
C GLU A 42 -10.25 34.55 10.04
N THR A 43 -9.08 35.17 10.24
CA THR A 43 -8.16 34.88 11.34
C THR A 43 -8.78 35.05 12.72
N PRO A 44 -9.45 36.18 13.07
CA PRO A 44 -10.12 36.31 14.36
C PRO A 44 -11.32 35.37 14.52
N SER A 45 -12.09 35.11 13.44
CA SER A 45 -13.20 34.15 13.46
C SER A 45 -12.73 32.72 13.78
N ALA A 46 -11.64 32.29 13.16
CA ALA A 46 -11.09 30.98 13.40
C ALA A 46 -10.43 30.84 14.79
N LEU A 47 -9.85 31.92 15.31
CA LEU A 47 -9.35 31.96 16.69
C LEU A 47 -10.49 31.87 17.71
N ASP A 48 -11.63 32.53 17.48
CA ASP A 48 -12.83 32.40 18.33
C ASP A 48 -13.34 30.95 18.33
N LEU A 49 -13.42 30.31 17.16
CA LEU A 49 -13.78 28.90 17.06
C LEU A 49 -12.79 27.98 17.79
N ALA A 50 -11.49 28.23 17.66
CA ALA A 50 -10.47 27.45 18.37
C ALA A 50 -10.59 27.60 19.89
N GLN A 51 -10.91 28.80 20.39
CA GLN A 51 -11.18 29.05 21.80
C GLN A 51 -12.43 28.31 22.29
N ARG A 52 -13.50 28.29 21.49
CA ARG A 52 -14.72 27.55 21.80
C ARG A 52 -14.49 26.04 21.87
N VAL A 53 -13.71 25.49 20.93
CA VAL A 53 -13.38 24.04 20.89
C VAL A 53 -12.44 23.65 22.03
N ARG A 54 -11.56 24.54 22.51
CA ARG A 54 -10.74 24.30 23.71
C ARG A 54 -11.59 24.05 24.96
N GLY A 55 -12.80 24.61 25.03
CA GLY A 55 -13.75 24.36 26.11
C GLY A 55 -14.40 22.96 26.07
N CYS A 56 -14.29 22.23 24.96
CA CYS A 56 -14.83 20.88 24.82
C CYS A 56 -13.90 19.86 25.49
N ALA A 57 -14.22 19.46 26.72
CA ALA A 57 -13.48 18.40 27.42
C ALA A 57 -14.01 17.02 27.02
N THR A 58 -13.20 16.21 26.31
CA THR A 58 -13.51 14.79 26.09
C THR A 58 -13.05 13.96 27.28
N LYS A 59 -13.91 13.03 27.75
CA LYS A 59 -13.55 12.05 28.78
C LYS A 59 -12.95 10.83 28.10
N ALA A 60 -11.65 10.89 27.79
CA ALA A 60 -10.95 9.77 27.20
C ALA A 60 -10.70 8.65 28.25
N GLN A 61 -11.46 7.57 28.17
CA GLN A 61 -11.22 6.34 28.91
C GLN A 61 -10.27 5.43 28.14
N THR A 62 -9.29 4.84 28.83
CA THR A 62 -8.42 3.80 28.26
C THR A 62 -9.22 2.51 28.08
N VAL A 63 -10.02 2.43 27.02
CA VAL A 63 -10.66 1.17 26.62
C VAL A 63 -9.59 0.32 25.97
N ARG A 64 -9.07 -0.66 26.71
CA ARG A 64 -8.19 -1.69 26.14
C ARG A 64 -9.06 -2.56 25.23
N TRP A 65 -8.96 -2.36 23.92
CA TRP A 65 -9.69 -3.17 22.96
C TRP A 65 -9.37 -4.65 23.17
N ASN A 66 -10.40 -5.45 23.46
CA ASN A 66 -10.29 -6.89 23.60
C ASN A 66 -10.98 -7.56 22.41
N PRO A 67 -10.23 -8.14 21.45
CA PRO A 67 -10.79 -8.72 20.24
C PRO A 67 -11.76 -9.86 20.55
N LYS A 68 -11.44 -10.72 21.53
CA LYS A 68 -12.30 -11.85 21.94
C LYS A 68 -13.63 -11.40 22.54
N GLN A 69 -13.64 -10.27 23.24
CA GLN A 69 -14.87 -9.70 23.80
C GLN A 69 -15.72 -9.06 22.71
N THR A 70 -15.09 -8.39 21.74
CA THR A 70 -15.77 -7.76 20.59
C THR A 70 -16.39 -8.82 19.69
N GLU A 71 -15.63 -9.86 19.35
CA GLU A 71 -16.09 -11.03 18.58
C GLU A 71 -17.28 -11.73 19.25
N ARG A 72 -17.21 -11.94 20.57
CA ARG A 72 -18.31 -12.52 21.36
C ARG A 72 -19.57 -11.65 21.30
N GLY A 73 -19.41 -10.33 21.42
CA GLY A 73 -20.52 -9.38 21.31
C GLY A 73 -21.18 -9.41 19.92
N ILE A 74 -20.38 -9.49 18.85
CA ILE A 74 -20.89 -9.59 17.48
C ILE A 74 -21.63 -10.92 17.28
N ARG A 75 -21.07 -12.04 17.73
CA ARG A 75 -21.76 -13.35 17.68
C ARG A 75 -23.07 -13.36 18.43
N GLN A 76 -23.09 -12.73 19.61
CA GLN A 76 -24.29 -12.62 20.41
C GLN A 76 -25.36 -11.78 19.69
N GLY A 77 -24.99 -10.63 19.12
CA GLY A 77 -25.91 -9.80 18.32
C GLY A 77 -26.43 -10.52 17.08
N ILE A 78 -25.61 -11.34 16.42
CA ILE A 78 -26.05 -12.20 15.29
C ILE A 78 -27.09 -13.22 15.76
N MET A 79 -26.84 -13.92 16.87
CA MET A 79 -27.79 -14.89 17.42
C MET A 79 -29.11 -14.23 17.83
N GLU A 80 -29.05 -13.05 18.45
CA GLU A 80 -30.24 -12.28 18.83
C GLU A 80 -31.05 -11.85 17.60
N LEU A 81 -30.40 -11.31 16.56
CA LEU A 81 -31.06 -10.92 15.30
C LEU A 81 -31.63 -12.13 14.56
N GLN A 82 -30.91 -13.26 14.52
CA GLN A 82 -31.42 -14.51 13.95
C GLN A 82 -32.66 -15.00 14.70
N THR A 83 -32.66 -14.90 16.04
CA THR A 83 -33.82 -15.28 16.86
C THR A 83 -35.01 -14.37 16.59
N ILE A 84 -34.80 -13.06 16.43
CA ILE A 84 -35.85 -12.09 16.08
C ILE A 84 -36.42 -12.39 14.68
N ILE A 85 -35.56 -12.61 13.69
CA ILE A 85 -35.95 -12.91 12.31
C ILE A 85 -36.70 -14.24 12.21
N MET A 86 -36.30 -15.25 12.98
CA MET A 86 -36.95 -16.57 13.00
C MET A 86 -38.27 -16.58 13.78
N SER A 87 -38.48 -15.63 14.69
CA SER A 87 -39.71 -15.53 15.51
C SER A 87 -40.77 -14.58 14.92
N GLN A 88 -40.37 -13.60 14.09
CA GLN A 88 -41.29 -12.71 13.39
C GLN A 88 -41.66 -13.30 12.01
N ARG A 89 -42.96 -13.32 11.71
CA ARG A 89 -43.49 -13.86 10.44
C ARG A 89 -43.17 -12.96 9.24
N ASP A 90 -42.99 -11.67 9.48
CA ASP A 90 -42.50 -10.67 8.54
C ASP A 90 -41.20 -10.09 9.11
N SER A 91 -40.05 -10.58 8.65
CA SER A 91 -38.76 -10.05 9.09
C SER A 91 -38.56 -8.64 8.53
N ASP A 92 -38.42 -7.66 9.41
CA ASP A 92 -38.12 -6.27 9.04
C ASP A 92 -36.81 -6.20 8.22
N VAL A 93 -36.85 -5.47 7.10
CA VAL A 93 -35.70 -5.23 6.19
C VAL A 93 -34.51 -4.67 6.97
N HIS A 94 -34.78 -3.86 8.00
CA HIS A 94 -33.74 -3.33 8.87
C HIS A 94 -33.00 -4.43 9.64
N SER A 95 -33.72 -5.43 10.16
CA SER A 95 -33.14 -6.56 10.89
C SER A 95 -32.26 -7.43 9.99
N ILE A 96 -32.69 -7.65 8.73
CA ILE A 96 -31.92 -8.38 7.73
C ILE A 96 -30.64 -7.62 7.36
N HIS A 97 -30.74 -6.31 7.11
CA HIS A 97 -29.58 -5.48 6.79
C HIS A 97 -28.59 -5.44 7.96
N LYS A 98 -29.08 -5.29 9.19
CA LYS A 98 -28.24 -5.28 10.39
C LYS A 98 -27.56 -6.64 10.61
N LEU A 99 -28.26 -7.75 10.33
CA LEU A 99 -27.68 -9.09 10.39
C LEU A 99 -26.55 -9.26 9.36
N ALA A 100 -26.74 -8.77 8.13
CA ALA A 100 -25.72 -8.78 7.09
C ALA A 100 -24.48 -7.96 7.50
N GLU A 101 -24.68 -6.77 8.04
CA GLU A 101 -23.61 -5.90 8.56
C GLU A 101 -22.83 -6.57 9.70
N MET A 102 -23.52 -7.15 10.69
CA MET A 102 -22.85 -7.84 11.80
C MET A 102 -22.09 -9.09 11.33
N THR A 103 -22.64 -9.84 10.37
CA THR A 103 -21.99 -11.01 9.78
C THR A 103 -20.73 -10.60 9.00
N GLN A 104 -20.79 -9.48 8.27
CA GLN A 104 -19.65 -8.90 7.58
C GLN A 104 -18.57 -8.43 8.58
N ASN A 105 -18.97 -7.75 9.66
CA ASN A 105 -18.04 -7.32 10.71
C ASN A 105 -17.37 -8.53 11.40
N LEU A 106 -18.13 -9.62 11.60
CA LEU A 106 -17.60 -10.87 12.13
C LEU A 106 -16.59 -11.50 11.16
N GLN A 107 -16.88 -11.49 9.86
CA GLN A 107 -15.96 -11.96 8.80
C GLN A 107 -14.64 -11.17 8.84
N VAL A 108 -14.71 -9.85 9.01
CA VAL A 108 -13.53 -8.97 9.12
C VAL A 108 -12.72 -9.27 10.40
N THR A 109 -13.36 -9.71 11.48
CA THR A 109 -12.65 -10.15 12.70
C THR A 109 -12.02 -11.55 12.60
N TYR A 110 -12.58 -12.46 11.78
CA TYR A 110 -12.03 -13.81 11.53
C TYR A 110 -11.01 -13.86 10.41
N THR A 111 -11.06 -12.90 9.48
CA THR A 111 -9.87 -12.55 8.74
C THR A 111 -8.91 -11.95 9.75
N GLU A 112 -8.12 -12.81 10.41
CA GLU A 112 -6.75 -12.43 10.67
C GLU A 112 -6.24 -11.72 9.41
N PRO A 113 -5.39 -10.69 9.53
CA PRO A 113 -4.62 -10.20 8.41
C PRO A 113 -3.57 -11.27 8.02
N SER A 114 -4.05 -12.47 7.68
CA SER A 114 -3.46 -13.36 6.72
C SER A 114 -2.90 -12.50 5.60
N HIS A 115 -1.65 -12.78 5.27
CA HIS A 115 -0.78 -12.09 4.34
C HIS A 115 -1.49 -11.44 3.13
N ALA A 116 -2.62 -11.98 2.66
CA ALA A 116 -3.47 -11.41 1.61
C ALA A 116 -3.97 -9.97 1.85
N GLY A 117 -4.43 -9.60 3.04
CA GLY A 117 -4.98 -8.25 3.30
C GLY A 117 -3.90 -7.17 3.35
N ARG A 118 -2.72 -7.52 3.85
CA ARG A 118 -1.53 -6.65 3.92
C ARG A 118 -0.81 -6.57 2.58
N SER A 119 -0.77 -7.67 1.84
CA SER A 119 -0.34 -7.70 0.44
C SER A 119 -1.24 -6.84 -0.43
N ARG A 120 -2.54 -6.68 -0.15
CA ARG A 120 -3.41 -5.81 -0.93
C ARG A 120 -3.06 -4.32 -0.78
N VAL A 121 -2.83 -3.84 0.45
CA VAL A 121 -2.40 -2.44 0.67
C VAL A 121 -0.99 -2.22 0.12
N MET A 122 -0.08 -3.18 0.30
CA MET A 122 1.25 -3.13 -0.31
C MET A 122 1.21 -3.20 -1.84
N LEU A 123 0.31 -3.98 -2.43
CA LEU A 123 0.08 -4.06 -3.88
C LEU A 123 -0.51 -2.76 -4.41
N GLU A 124 -1.48 -2.15 -3.72
CA GLU A 124 -2.07 -0.87 -4.10
C GLU A 124 -1.02 0.26 -4.03
N VAL A 125 -0.20 0.30 -2.97
CA VAL A 125 0.92 1.25 -2.86
C VAL A 125 1.99 0.98 -3.93
N TRP A 126 2.32 -0.28 -4.18
CA TRP A 126 3.31 -0.67 -5.19
C TRP A 126 2.82 -0.37 -6.62
N LEU A 127 1.54 -0.63 -6.93
CA LEU A 127 0.90 -0.26 -8.20
C LEU A 127 0.87 1.25 -8.39
N MET A 128 0.59 2.02 -7.33
CA MET A 128 0.61 3.49 -7.39
C MET A 128 2.03 4.01 -7.67
N ILE A 129 3.05 3.47 -6.99
CA ILE A 129 4.46 3.80 -7.23
C ILE A 129 4.87 3.42 -8.66
N GLN A 130 4.50 2.23 -9.13
CA GLN A 130 4.79 1.76 -10.48
C GLN A 130 4.15 2.67 -11.53
N GLN A 131 2.90 3.10 -11.31
CA GLN A 131 2.18 3.99 -12.21
C GLN A 131 2.78 5.40 -12.23
N MET A 132 3.18 5.94 -11.06
CA MET A 132 3.89 7.22 -10.97
C MET A 132 5.25 7.19 -11.67
N VAL A 133 6.04 6.13 -11.46
CA VAL A 133 7.35 5.97 -12.11
C VAL A 133 7.21 5.79 -13.63
N LYS A 134 6.20 5.05 -14.09
CA LYS A 134 5.85 4.99 -15.51
C LYS A 134 5.50 6.39 -16.03
N ASN A 135 4.60 7.12 -15.39
CA ASN A 135 4.18 8.45 -15.84
C ASN A 135 5.35 9.44 -15.91
N GLN A 136 6.29 9.39 -14.96
CA GLN A 136 7.53 10.17 -15.05
C GLN A 136 8.42 9.76 -16.23
N SER A 137 8.56 8.46 -16.52
CA SER A 137 9.34 7.98 -17.67
C SER A 137 8.74 8.45 -19.00
N TRP A 138 7.41 8.41 -19.13
CA TRP A 138 6.69 8.91 -20.31
C TRP A 138 6.73 10.44 -20.43
N GLU A 139 6.64 11.18 -19.32
CA GLU A 139 6.79 12.63 -19.32
C GLU A 139 8.22 13.07 -19.67
N LYS A 140 9.24 12.41 -19.11
CA LYS A 140 10.64 12.70 -19.39
C LYS A 140 10.99 12.38 -20.85
N LYS A 141 10.48 11.26 -21.39
CA LYS A 141 10.57 10.94 -22.83
C LYS A 141 9.82 11.95 -23.71
N ARG A 142 8.68 12.49 -23.26
CA ARG A 142 7.93 13.53 -23.98
C ARG A 142 8.70 14.84 -24.02
N GLU A 143 9.28 15.25 -22.90
CA GLU A 143 10.10 16.46 -22.77
C GLU A 143 11.40 16.36 -23.59
N GLU A 144 12.06 15.20 -23.58
CA GLU A 144 13.20 14.90 -24.46
C GLU A 144 12.79 14.88 -25.94
N SER A 145 11.62 14.32 -26.26
CA SER A 145 11.07 14.34 -27.62
C SER A 145 10.74 15.76 -28.10
N GLU A 146 10.22 16.63 -27.23
CA GLU A 146 10.02 18.05 -27.54
C GLU A 146 11.34 18.80 -27.70
N LYS A 147 12.35 18.54 -26.86
CA LYS A 147 13.71 19.09 -27.03
C LYS A 147 14.34 18.66 -28.35
N ILE A 148 14.15 17.40 -28.75
CA ILE A 148 14.59 16.89 -30.06
C ILE A 148 13.79 17.55 -31.19
N LYS A 149 12.48 17.74 -31.04
CA LYS A 149 11.62 18.38 -32.05
C LYS A 149 11.97 19.86 -32.25
N VAL A 150 12.28 20.58 -31.18
CA VAL A 150 12.79 21.97 -31.21
C VAL A 150 14.18 22.00 -31.86
N LYS A 151 15.09 21.08 -31.50
CA LYS A 151 16.39 20.95 -32.16
C LYS A 151 16.26 20.62 -33.65
N ILE A 152 15.38 19.71 -34.06
CA ILE A 152 15.14 19.39 -35.47
C ILE A 152 14.54 20.58 -36.23
N LYS A 153 13.63 21.34 -35.61
CA LYS A 153 13.10 22.60 -36.18
C LYS A 153 14.21 23.65 -36.35
N SER A 154 15.12 23.75 -35.37
CA SER A 154 16.28 24.64 -35.40
C SER A 154 17.35 24.20 -36.40
N CYS A 155 17.55 22.89 -36.59
CA CYS A 155 18.51 22.37 -37.57
C CYS A 155 17.99 22.47 -39.02
N LYS A 156 16.67 22.47 -39.22
CA LYS A 156 16.04 22.66 -40.55
C LYS A 156 16.19 24.08 -41.10
N SER A 157 16.49 25.09 -40.28
CA SER A 157 16.82 26.43 -40.79
C SER A 157 18.31 26.58 -41.16
N SER A 158 19.14 25.55 -40.95
CA SER A 158 20.60 25.68 -41.06
C SER A 158 21.30 24.64 -41.96
N GLN A 159 20.58 23.84 -42.75
CA GLN A 159 21.19 22.98 -43.76
C GLN A 159 20.82 23.40 -45.19
N SER A 160 21.60 24.36 -45.69
CA SER A 160 22.00 24.43 -47.09
C SER A 160 23.32 23.68 -47.25
N ASN A 161 23.40 22.82 -48.27
CA ASN A 161 24.57 22.17 -48.85
C ASN A 161 25.62 21.53 -47.91
N GLN A 162 25.68 20.19 -47.89
CA GLN A 162 26.84 19.45 -48.44
C GLN A 162 26.68 17.94 -48.34
N GLN A 163 27.36 17.28 -49.27
CA GLN A 163 27.32 15.89 -49.65
C GLN A 163 28.56 15.16 -49.08
N MET A 164 28.45 13.83 -48.97
CA MET A 164 29.51 12.81 -48.98
C MET A 164 30.19 12.30 -47.70
N SER A 165 30.39 10.96 -47.79
CA SER A 165 31.26 10.02 -47.08
C SER A 165 30.69 9.45 -45.77
N GLY A 166 30.58 8.14 -45.56
CA GLY A 166 31.21 6.98 -46.22
C GLY A 166 32.16 6.31 -45.22
N GLY A 167 31.70 5.33 -44.43
CA GLY A 167 32.55 4.67 -43.44
C GLY A 167 31.89 3.67 -42.50
N ARG A 168 31.72 2.42 -42.99
CA ARG A 168 32.00 1.08 -42.39
C ARG A 168 31.55 0.63 -40.98
N HIS A 169 31.06 -0.63 -41.00
CA HIS A 169 31.19 -1.76 -40.07
C HIS A 169 30.24 -1.91 -38.86
N GLY A 170 29.12 -2.59 -39.09
CA GLY A 170 28.63 -3.73 -38.27
C GLY A 170 28.83 -5.02 -39.10
N ASP A 171 28.87 -6.24 -38.62
CA ASP A 171 28.37 -6.85 -37.40
C ASP A 171 29.07 -8.22 -37.30
N HIS A 172 29.61 -8.59 -36.14
CA HIS A 172 29.84 -9.99 -35.76
C HIS A 172 29.93 -10.04 -34.23
N ASN A 173 28.79 -10.22 -33.55
CA ASN A 173 28.77 -10.59 -32.12
C ASN A 173 27.39 -11.13 -31.64
N ASN A 174 26.61 -11.80 -32.49
CA ASN A 174 25.30 -12.33 -32.07
C ASN A 174 25.34 -13.81 -31.60
N GLU A 175 26.34 -14.61 -32.01
CA GLU A 175 26.42 -16.03 -31.62
C GLU A 175 26.95 -16.27 -30.20
N SER A 176 27.86 -15.42 -29.71
CA SER A 176 28.38 -15.53 -28.33
C SER A 176 27.30 -15.21 -27.28
N THR A 177 26.29 -14.41 -27.64
CA THR A 177 25.17 -14.09 -26.75
C THR A 177 24.11 -15.19 -26.70
N GLU A 178 23.95 -16.00 -27.74
CA GLU A 178 22.97 -17.09 -27.77
C GLU A 178 23.47 -18.33 -27.03
N THR A 179 24.76 -18.67 -27.19
CA THR A 179 25.39 -19.79 -26.46
C THR A 179 25.42 -19.55 -24.95
N VAL A 180 25.68 -18.31 -24.52
CA VAL A 180 25.65 -17.92 -23.09
C VAL A 180 24.23 -18.01 -22.51
N LYS A 181 23.21 -17.62 -23.27
CA LYS A 181 21.80 -17.75 -22.85
C LYS A 181 21.39 -19.22 -22.71
N TYR A 182 21.81 -20.08 -23.63
CA TYR A 182 21.53 -21.52 -23.58
C TYR A 182 22.13 -22.20 -22.34
N LEU A 183 23.39 -21.87 -22.01
CA LEU A 183 24.06 -22.42 -20.83
C LEU A 183 23.47 -21.90 -19.51
N GLN A 184 23.01 -20.64 -19.47
CA GLN A 184 22.29 -20.09 -18.31
C GLN A 184 20.93 -20.78 -18.10
N GLU A 185 20.23 -21.12 -19.17
CA GLU A 185 18.95 -21.82 -19.10
C GLU A 185 19.12 -23.28 -18.64
N GLN A 186 20.17 -23.97 -19.11
CA GLN A 186 20.51 -25.32 -18.62
C GLN A 186 20.84 -25.33 -17.13
N LEU A 187 21.66 -24.40 -16.64
CA LEU A 187 21.99 -24.31 -15.22
C LEU A 187 20.76 -23.99 -14.37
N ARG A 188 19.83 -23.17 -14.88
CA ARG A 188 18.54 -22.89 -14.22
C ARG A 188 17.69 -24.15 -14.14
N GLN A 189 17.60 -24.94 -15.22
CA GLN A 189 16.86 -26.21 -15.22
C GLN A 189 17.44 -27.24 -14.26
N GLU A 190 18.78 -27.36 -14.21
CA GLU A 190 19.46 -28.29 -13.30
C GLU A 190 19.24 -27.89 -11.83
N ILE A 191 19.30 -26.59 -11.52
CA ILE A 191 19.05 -26.07 -10.16
C ILE A 191 17.57 -26.22 -9.78
N GLU A 192 16.64 -26.03 -10.71
CA GLU A 192 15.20 -26.18 -10.49
C GLU A 192 14.82 -27.65 -10.33
N GLU A 193 15.49 -28.56 -11.04
CA GLU A 193 15.40 -30.01 -10.86
C GLU A 193 16.01 -30.44 -9.51
N HIS A 194 17.18 -29.91 -9.14
CA HIS A 194 17.78 -30.15 -7.83
C HIS A 194 16.96 -29.54 -6.68
N LEU A 195 16.25 -28.43 -6.89
CA LEU A 195 15.32 -27.83 -5.92
C LEU A 195 14.02 -28.65 -5.82
N ARG A 196 13.56 -29.24 -6.93
CA ARG A 196 12.46 -30.23 -6.95
C ARG A 196 12.86 -31.55 -6.26
N GLU A 197 14.13 -31.94 -6.33
CA GLU A 197 14.69 -33.10 -5.63
C GLU A 197 15.20 -32.79 -4.19
N GLY A 198 15.24 -31.51 -3.82
CA GLY A 198 15.74 -31.01 -2.54
C GLY A 198 14.84 -31.39 -1.36
N ARG A 199 15.38 -32.21 -0.43
CA ARG A 199 14.67 -32.94 0.62
C ARG A 199 13.65 -33.88 0.00
N GLY A 200 14.02 -35.15 -0.15
CA GLY A 200 13.16 -36.19 -0.73
C GLY A 200 11.71 -35.99 -0.32
N SER A 201 10.83 -35.84 -1.31
CA SER A 201 9.42 -35.49 -1.16
C SER A 201 8.80 -36.23 0.02
N ALA A 202 7.82 -35.61 0.69
CA ALA A 202 7.06 -36.26 1.76
C ALA A 202 6.66 -37.69 1.37
N GLU A 203 6.40 -37.92 0.09
CA GLU A 203 6.18 -39.20 -0.59
C GLU A 203 7.33 -40.22 -0.48
N LYS A 204 8.60 -39.85 -0.73
CA LYS A 204 9.78 -40.73 -0.50
C LYS A 204 10.00 -41.05 0.97
N VAL A 205 9.69 -40.12 1.87
CA VAL A 205 9.73 -40.38 3.33
C VAL A 205 8.58 -41.32 3.73
N GLN A 206 7.38 -41.11 3.19
CA GLN A 206 6.22 -41.97 3.39
C GLN A 206 6.44 -43.38 2.84
N GLU A 207 7.09 -43.50 1.69
CA GLU A 207 7.46 -44.78 1.08
C GLU A 207 8.47 -45.53 1.96
N LYS A 208 9.48 -44.84 2.50
CA LYS A 208 10.43 -45.43 3.46
C LYS A 208 9.72 -45.86 4.75
N VAL A 209 8.79 -45.05 5.28
CA VAL A 209 7.99 -45.40 6.46
C VAL A 209 7.10 -46.62 6.20
N ALA A 210 6.45 -46.70 5.03
CA ALA A 210 5.65 -47.86 4.63
C ALA A 210 6.50 -49.13 4.51
N ARG A 211 7.71 -49.01 3.94
CA ARG A 211 8.67 -50.12 3.82
C ARG A 211 9.16 -50.61 5.18
N ILE A 212 9.41 -49.70 6.13
CA ILE A 212 9.78 -50.04 7.51
C ILE A 212 8.62 -50.75 8.23
N GLN A 213 7.38 -50.28 8.03
CA GLN A 213 6.20 -50.89 8.63
C GLN A 213 5.99 -52.33 8.13
N GLN A 214 6.14 -52.57 6.82
CA GLN A 214 6.07 -53.91 6.23
C GLN A 214 7.17 -54.84 6.74
N LEU A 215 8.42 -54.35 6.85
CA LEU A 215 9.52 -55.14 7.42
C LEU A 215 9.26 -55.52 8.89
N LYS A 216 8.68 -54.61 9.67
CA LYS A 216 8.31 -54.87 11.07
C LYS A 216 7.21 -55.92 11.22
N GLU A 217 6.26 -55.96 10.29
CA GLU A 217 5.20 -56.97 10.24
C GLU A 217 5.73 -58.33 9.76
N ALA A 218 6.62 -58.34 8.77
CA ALA A 218 7.32 -59.55 8.35
C ALA A 218 8.14 -60.15 9.51
N LEU A 219 8.90 -59.33 10.24
CA LEU A 219 9.63 -59.75 11.44
C LEU A 219 8.71 -60.32 12.53
N ARG A 220 7.52 -59.72 12.74
CA ARG A 220 6.50 -60.27 13.67
C ARG A 220 5.94 -61.60 13.20
N GLY A 221 5.63 -61.73 11.90
CA GLY A 221 5.18 -62.99 11.32
C GLY A 221 6.25 -64.08 11.39
N GLU A 222 7.52 -63.71 11.28
CA GLU A 222 8.66 -64.62 11.36
C GLU A 222 8.98 -65.03 12.80
N THR A 223 8.77 -64.16 13.80
CA THR A 223 8.82 -64.53 15.23
C THR A 223 7.63 -65.37 15.69
N LEU A 224 6.50 -65.34 14.97
CA LEU A 224 5.37 -66.24 15.20
C LEU A 224 5.53 -67.60 14.50
N LYS A 225 6.30 -67.67 13.41
CA LYS A 225 6.60 -68.90 12.65
C LYS A 225 7.85 -69.63 13.14
N SER A 226 8.88 -68.89 13.53
CA SER A 226 10.02 -69.40 14.27
C SER A 226 9.55 -69.56 15.70
N GLY A 227 9.23 -70.79 16.10
CA GLY A 227 8.77 -71.14 17.45
C GLY A 227 9.81 -70.91 18.55
N VAL A 228 10.48 -69.75 18.57
CA VAL A 228 11.22 -69.26 19.71
C VAL A 228 10.21 -68.59 20.62
N VAL A 229 9.48 -69.45 21.32
CA VAL A 229 8.75 -69.08 22.53
C VAL A 229 9.79 -68.47 23.48
N PRO A 230 9.65 -67.21 23.94
CA PRO A 230 10.36 -66.78 25.12
C PRO A 230 9.85 -67.68 26.24
N GLU A 231 10.72 -68.57 26.71
CA GLU A 231 10.51 -69.63 27.71
C GLU A 231 9.92 -69.13 29.05
N GLU A 232 9.64 -67.83 29.18
CA GLU A 232 9.05 -67.19 30.34
C GLU A 232 7.51 -67.15 30.33
N SER A 233 6.84 -67.49 29.23
CA SER A 233 5.37 -67.32 29.12
C SER A 233 4.55 -68.57 29.47
N GLN A 234 5.16 -69.74 29.68
CA GLN A 234 4.41 -70.97 29.96
C GLN A 234 4.13 -71.22 31.45
N LEU A 235 4.74 -70.46 32.37
CA LEU A 235 4.53 -70.69 33.80
C LEU A 235 3.26 -70.00 34.37
N CYS A 236 2.52 -69.21 33.57
CA CYS A 236 1.53 -68.28 34.10
C CYS A 236 0.05 -68.63 33.82
N LEU A 237 -0.26 -69.84 33.32
CA LEU A 237 -1.63 -70.23 32.96
C LEU A 237 -2.34 -71.17 33.96
N GLN A 238 -1.75 -71.47 35.13
CA GLN A 238 -2.33 -72.47 36.05
C GLN A 238 -2.62 -72.00 37.48
N THR A 239 -2.56 -70.70 37.79
CA THR A 239 -2.86 -70.21 39.14
C THR A 239 -3.96 -69.16 39.11
N GLU A 240 -5.21 -69.59 39.20
CA GLU A 240 -6.32 -68.68 39.51
C GLU A 240 -6.32 -68.38 41.01
N GLY A 241 -5.96 -67.15 41.37
CA GLY A 241 -5.89 -66.71 42.76
C GLY A 241 -5.39 -65.26 42.87
N PRO A 242 -5.55 -64.63 44.05
CA PRO A 242 -5.27 -63.20 44.28
C PRO A 242 -3.82 -62.79 43.95
N GLN A 243 -2.88 -63.72 43.91
CA GLN A 243 -1.49 -63.49 43.53
C GLN A 243 -1.32 -63.18 42.02
N ARG A 244 -2.17 -63.76 41.16
CA ARG A 244 -2.14 -63.50 39.71
C ARG A 244 -2.73 -62.12 39.40
N GLU A 245 -3.82 -61.74 40.06
CA GLU A 245 -4.39 -60.39 39.96
C GLU A 245 -3.38 -59.34 40.41
N LEU A 246 -2.67 -59.57 41.52
CA LEU A 246 -1.66 -58.65 42.02
C LEU A 246 -0.48 -58.50 41.04
N LEU A 247 -0.08 -59.58 40.35
CA LEU A 247 0.91 -59.55 39.28
C LEU A 247 0.43 -58.76 38.05
N VAL A 248 -0.83 -58.94 37.62
CA VAL A 248 -1.44 -58.20 36.51
C VAL A 248 -1.53 -56.70 36.85
N LEU A 249 -2.08 -56.35 38.01
CA LEU A 249 -2.16 -54.97 38.49
C LEU A 249 -0.78 -54.32 38.65
N SER A 250 0.24 -55.09 39.02
CA SER A 250 1.63 -54.59 39.10
C SER A 250 2.22 -54.25 37.73
N ARG A 251 1.87 -55.02 36.69
CA ARG A 251 2.25 -54.74 35.30
C ARG A 251 1.49 -53.54 34.76
N GLU A 252 0.18 -53.48 34.98
CA GLU A 252 -0.67 -52.34 34.58
C GLU A 252 -0.22 -51.04 35.24
N ARG A 253 0.07 -51.05 36.54
CA ARG A 253 0.63 -49.89 37.25
C ARG A 253 1.93 -49.40 36.61
N ARG A 254 2.79 -50.32 36.16
CA ARG A 254 4.07 -49.96 35.51
C ARG A 254 3.84 -49.30 34.15
N VAL A 255 2.90 -49.82 33.36
CA VAL A 255 2.52 -49.21 32.08
C VAL A 255 1.92 -47.82 32.28
N LEU A 256 1.01 -47.67 33.25
CA LEU A 256 0.41 -46.38 33.60
C LEU A 256 1.45 -45.34 34.03
N VAL A 257 2.43 -45.73 34.85
CA VAL A 257 3.54 -44.84 35.25
C VAL A 257 4.32 -44.37 34.03
N LEU A 258 4.69 -45.27 33.13
CA LEU A 258 5.40 -44.92 31.90
C LEU A 258 4.56 -44.00 30.99
N GLN A 259 3.25 -44.24 30.89
CA GLN A 259 2.34 -43.38 30.12
C GLN A 259 2.21 -41.98 30.75
N MET A 260 2.10 -41.89 32.08
CA MET A 260 2.06 -40.59 32.77
C MET A 260 3.38 -39.82 32.62
N GLU A 261 4.51 -40.52 32.66
CA GLU A 261 5.82 -39.90 32.40
C GLU A 261 5.94 -39.41 30.95
N ALA A 262 5.52 -40.21 29.97
CA ALA A 262 5.49 -39.80 28.57
C ALA A 262 4.62 -38.55 28.34
N LEU A 263 3.41 -38.54 28.91
CA LEU A 263 2.50 -37.38 28.83
C LEU A 263 3.09 -36.13 29.50
N ARG A 264 3.81 -36.28 30.62
CA ARG A 264 4.50 -35.16 31.27
C ARG A 264 5.61 -34.61 30.39
N THR A 265 6.40 -35.47 29.76
CA THR A 265 7.46 -35.03 28.85
C THR A 265 6.90 -34.37 27.58
N GLU A 266 5.81 -34.90 27.03
CA GLU A 266 5.13 -34.33 25.87
C GLU A 266 4.51 -32.97 26.21
N ALA A 267 3.90 -32.82 27.39
CA ALA A 267 3.37 -31.54 27.86
C ALA A 267 4.47 -30.48 28.04
N GLN A 268 5.61 -30.87 28.62
CA GLN A 268 6.77 -29.96 28.76
C GLN A 268 7.33 -29.54 27.41
N GLN A 269 7.45 -30.49 26.47
CA GLN A 269 7.91 -30.20 25.11
C GLN A 269 6.94 -29.28 24.36
N ALA A 270 5.64 -29.52 24.48
CA ALA A 270 4.62 -28.68 23.87
C ALA A 270 4.65 -27.25 24.43
N GLU A 271 4.91 -27.09 25.74
CA GLU A 271 5.06 -25.77 26.35
C GLU A 271 6.31 -25.03 25.82
N THR A 272 7.44 -25.72 25.67
CA THR A 272 8.64 -25.12 25.06
C THR A 272 8.42 -24.75 23.60
N ASP A 273 7.74 -25.60 22.83
CA ASP A 273 7.46 -25.35 21.42
C ASP A 273 6.53 -24.14 21.23
N LEU A 274 5.53 -23.99 22.11
CA LEU A 274 4.64 -22.82 22.13
C LEU A 274 5.41 -21.54 22.48
N GLN A 275 6.32 -21.58 23.44
CA GLN A 275 7.16 -20.42 23.79
C GLN A 275 8.07 -20.02 22.63
N ASP A 276 8.65 -21.00 21.93
CA ASP A 276 9.48 -20.77 20.75
C ASP A 276 8.68 -20.18 19.58
N GLN A 277 7.48 -20.70 19.31
CA GLN A 277 6.58 -20.12 18.32
C GLN A 277 6.21 -18.68 18.69
N HIS A 278 5.89 -18.41 19.96
CA HIS A 278 5.59 -17.06 20.41
C HIS A 278 6.76 -16.10 20.20
N ARG A 279 7.98 -16.52 20.53
CA ARG A 279 9.20 -15.73 20.29
C ARG A 279 9.43 -15.46 18.81
N ARG A 280 9.32 -16.49 17.96
CA ARG A 280 9.48 -16.32 16.50
C ARG A 280 8.45 -15.34 15.95
N HIS A 281 7.19 -15.48 16.36
CA HIS A 281 6.13 -14.57 15.95
C HIS A 281 6.39 -13.12 16.39
N GLN A 282 6.88 -12.90 17.61
CA GLN A 282 7.26 -11.56 18.07
C GLN A 282 8.39 -10.95 17.21
N THR A 283 9.40 -11.74 16.87
CA THR A 283 10.50 -11.30 16.00
C THR A 283 10.01 -10.97 14.60
N GLU A 284 9.18 -11.82 14.00
CA GLU A 284 8.59 -11.58 12.68
C GLU A 284 7.77 -10.28 12.65
N LEU A 285 6.95 -10.05 13.69
CA LEU A 285 6.20 -8.78 13.82
C LEU A 285 7.14 -7.58 13.94
N HIS A 286 8.26 -7.71 14.63
CA HIS A 286 9.25 -6.65 14.75
C HIS A 286 9.90 -6.34 13.39
N CYS A 287 10.39 -7.36 12.69
CA CYS A 287 10.99 -7.21 11.37
C CYS A 287 10.01 -6.57 10.38
N LEU A 288 8.75 -7.04 10.34
CA LEU A 288 7.71 -6.46 9.48
C LEU A 288 7.43 -4.99 9.80
N ARG A 289 7.41 -4.62 11.09
CA ARG A 289 7.25 -3.23 11.52
C ARG A 289 8.41 -2.38 11.02
N GLU A 290 9.64 -2.85 11.14
CA GLU A 290 10.83 -2.15 10.68
C GLU A 290 10.86 -1.99 9.16
N GLU A 291 10.51 -3.04 8.42
CA GLU A 291 10.37 -3.01 6.96
C GLU A 291 9.31 -2.01 6.52
N SER A 292 8.13 -2.01 7.16
CA SER A 292 7.07 -1.04 6.87
C SER A 292 7.54 0.41 7.13
N LEU A 293 8.21 0.65 8.26
CA LEU A 293 8.80 1.96 8.55
C LEU A 293 9.87 2.36 7.53
N GLN A 294 10.63 1.39 7.02
CA GLN A 294 11.62 1.64 5.98
C GLN A 294 10.96 2.07 4.66
N VAL A 295 9.86 1.42 4.26
CA VAL A 295 9.06 1.83 3.10
C VAL A 295 8.56 3.27 3.28
N PHE A 296 8.03 3.62 4.45
CA PHE A 296 7.59 5.00 4.72
C PHE A 296 8.73 6.02 4.67
N ARG A 297 9.94 5.67 5.15
CA ARG A 297 11.12 6.53 5.05
C ARG A 297 11.51 6.79 3.60
N VAL A 298 11.60 5.73 2.79
CA VAL A 298 11.93 5.84 1.36
C VAL A 298 10.86 6.62 0.60
N PHE A 299 9.58 6.32 0.85
CA PHE A 299 8.47 7.06 0.26
C PHE A 299 8.55 8.55 0.56
N ARG A 300 8.80 8.91 1.83
CA ARG A 300 8.96 10.30 2.24
C ARG A 300 10.08 10.98 1.46
N GLN A 301 11.24 10.35 1.37
CA GLN A 301 12.38 10.88 0.61
C GLN A 301 12.01 11.14 -0.86
N VAL A 302 11.44 10.14 -1.53
CA VAL A 302 11.04 10.28 -2.95
C VAL A 302 9.99 11.37 -3.14
N SER A 303 9.03 11.48 -2.21
CA SER A 303 8.01 12.53 -2.25
C SER A 303 8.59 13.93 -2.08
N GLU A 304 9.57 14.08 -1.18
CA GLU A 304 10.26 15.36 -0.96
C GLU A 304 11.14 15.75 -2.15
N GLU A 305 11.81 14.77 -2.76
CA GLU A 305 12.58 14.97 -4.00
C GLU A 305 11.66 15.38 -5.16
N GLN A 306 10.51 14.72 -5.33
CA GLN A 306 9.51 15.11 -6.33
C GLN A 306 9.02 16.54 -6.11
N ARG A 307 8.68 16.90 -4.87
CA ARG A 307 8.21 18.25 -4.52
C ARG A 307 9.27 19.30 -4.87
N LYS A 308 10.54 19.06 -4.51
CA LYS A 308 11.65 19.97 -4.83
C LYS A 308 11.81 20.16 -6.34
N LEU A 309 11.71 19.07 -7.11
CA LEU A 309 11.83 19.13 -8.58
C LEU A 309 10.65 19.86 -9.23
N SER A 310 9.41 19.59 -8.80
CA SER A 310 8.24 20.26 -9.35
C SER A 310 8.22 21.76 -9.00
N GLU A 311 8.48 22.10 -7.73
CA GLU A 311 8.61 23.50 -7.30
C GLU A 311 9.73 24.23 -8.05
N GLY A 312 10.88 23.55 -8.24
CA GLY A 312 11.98 24.09 -9.04
C GLY A 312 11.56 24.43 -10.46
N ARG A 313 10.85 23.51 -11.15
CA ARG A 313 10.33 23.76 -12.50
C ARG A 313 9.34 24.92 -12.54
N TYR A 314 8.37 24.95 -11.62
CA TYR A 314 7.39 26.06 -11.57
C TYR A 314 8.06 27.40 -11.29
N ARG A 315 9.03 27.44 -10.37
CA ARG A 315 9.78 28.66 -10.06
C ARG A 315 10.56 29.16 -11.27
N SER A 316 11.22 28.28 -12.02
CA SER A 316 11.93 28.66 -13.25
C SER A 316 10.97 29.20 -14.31
N LEU A 317 9.85 28.52 -14.57
CA LEU A 317 8.84 28.99 -15.53
C LEU A 317 8.22 30.32 -15.13
N LEU A 318 7.93 30.53 -13.85
CA LEU A 318 7.46 31.80 -13.32
C LEU A 318 8.49 32.91 -13.51
N LEU A 319 9.77 32.63 -13.28
CA LEU A 319 10.85 33.60 -13.49
C LEU A 319 10.96 34.00 -14.97
N GLU A 320 10.92 33.02 -15.88
CA GLU A 320 10.93 33.28 -17.33
C GLU A 320 9.72 34.12 -17.76
N ALA A 321 8.52 33.75 -17.33
CA ALA A 321 7.31 34.51 -17.66
C ALA A 321 7.32 35.94 -17.12
N VAL A 322 7.85 36.16 -15.90
CA VAL A 322 8.02 37.51 -15.34
C VAL A 322 9.05 38.32 -16.11
N GLN A 323 10.17 37.70 -16.50
CA GLN A 323 11.18 38.38 -17.33
C GLN A 323 10.61 38.79 -18.68
N ASP A 324 9.88 37.91 -19.36
CA ASP A 324 9.23 38.21 -20.63
C ASP A 324 8.18 39.31 -20.48
N ALA A 325 7.37 39.28 -19.42
CA ALA A 325 6.38 40.31 -19.15
C ALA A 325 7.02 41.69 -18.94
N VAL A 326 8.14 41.76 -18.20
CA VAL A 326 8.91 43.00 -18.00
C VAL A 326 9.50 43.50 -19.31
N TYR A 327 10.11 42.61 -20.10
CA TYR A 327 10.67 42.95 -21.41
C TYR A 327 9.60 43.50 -22.36
N LEU A 328 8.48 42.79 -22.51
CA LEU A 328 7.36 43.22 -23.34
C LEU A 328 6.75 44.52 -22.83
N SER A 329 6.66 44.72 -21.51
CA SER A 329 6.17 45.97 -20.93
C SER A 329 7.08 47.15 -21.29
N ALA A 330 8.40 47.00 -21.18
CA ALA A 330 9.35 48.03 -21.57
C ALA A 330 9.27 48.36 -23.08
N GLN A 331 9.19 47.33 -23.94
CA GLN A 331 9.01 47.53 -25.37
C GLN A 331 7.69 48.25 -25.69
N ASN A 332 6.61 47.88 -25.02
CA ASN A 332 5.30 48.49 -25.23
C ASN A 332 5.27 49.95 -24.75
N GLN A 333 5.97 50.27 -23.64
CA GLN A 333 6.16 51.65 -23.20
C GLN A 333 6.93 52.49 -24.22
N GLN A 334 7.97 51.93 -24.84
CA GLN A 334 8.71 52.59 -25.92
C GLN A 334 7.80 52.86 -27.13
N LEU A 335 7.07 51.84 -27.59
CA LEU A 335 6.13 52.00 -28.71
C LEU A 335 5.02 53.01 -28.41
N GLN A 336 4.55 53.09 -27.17
CA GLN A 336 3.60 54.12 -26.76
C GLN A 336 4.20 55.52 -26.80
N ALA A 337 5.47 55.69 -26.44
CA ALA A 337 6.17 56.97 -26.55
C ALA A 337 6.34 57.37 -28.02
N ASP A 338 6.75 56.45 -28.87
CA ASP A 338 6.93 56.68 -30.31
C ASP A 338 5.59 57.02 -30.99
N ASN A 339 4.52 56.28 -30.67
CA ASN A 339 3.17 56.60 -31.17
C ASN A 339 2.72 58.00 -30.74
N LYS A 340 2.98 58.40 -29.48
CA LYS A 340 2.68 59.77 -29.03
C LYS A 340 3.44 60.82 -29.83
N GLN A 341 4.72 60.58 -30.13
CA GLN A 341 5.53 61.48 -30.96
C GLN A 341 4.99 61.57 -32.39
N LEU A 342 4.63 60.42 -33.00
CA LEU A 342 4.05 60.38 -34.33
C LEU A 342 2.72 61.12 -34.40
N HIS A 343 1.82 60.92 -33.43
CA HIS A 343 0.56 61.66 -33.35
C HIS A 343 0.79 63.16 -33.21
N LYS A 344 1.78 63.59 -32.43
CA LYS A 344 2.16 65.00 -32.31
C LYS A 344 2.65 65.57 -33.64
N ALA A 345 3.59 64.89 -34.31
CA ALA A 345 4.11 65.32 -35.61
C ALA A 345 3.01 65.35 -36.69
N LEU A 346 2.09 64.39 -36.67
CA LEU A 346 0.94 64.35 -37.57
C LEU A 346 0.00 65.53 -37.34
N GLY A 347 -0.23 65.90 -36.07
CA GLY A 347 -0.94 67.13 -35.70
C GLY A 347 -0.25 68.39 -36.23
N GLU A 348 1.08 68.52 -36.03
CA GLU A 348 1.85 69.66 -36.54
C GLU A 348 1.80 69.77 -38.07
N ILE A 349 1.87 68.65 -38.79
CA ILE A 349 1.72 68.62 -40.26
C ILE A 349 0.30 69.03 -40.66
N LYS A 350 -0.72 68.52 -39.96
CA LYS A 350 -2.13 68.89 -40.21
C LYS A 350 -2.33 70.40 -40.03
N ASP A 351 -1.81 70.98 -38.95
CA ASP A 351 -1.89 72.41 -38.67
C ASP A 351 -1.16 73.23 -39.75
N ALA A 352 0.03 72.79 -40.17
CA ALA A 352 0.78 73.45 -41.24
C ALA A 352 0.05 73.41 -42.61
N LEU A 353 -0.69 72.34 -42.90
CA LEU A 353 -1.51 72.22 -44.11
C LEU A 353 -2.75 73.14 -44.07
N VAL A 354 -3.40 73.24 -42.91
CA VAL A 354 -4.51 74.18 -42.68
C VAL A 354 -4.07 75.63 -42.88
N VAL A 355 -2.91 76.01 -42.31
CA VAL A 355 -2.33 77.37 -42.48
C VAL A 355 -1.97 77.68 -43.93
N ARG A 356 -1.59 76.66 -44.73
CA ARG A 356 -1.24 76.82 -46.14
C ARG A 356 -2.46 76.86 -47.08
N GLY A 357 -3.68 76.64 -46.58
CA GLY A 357 -4.91 76.64 -47.36
C GLY A 357 -5.00 75.49 -48.39
N ASP A 358 -4.34 74.36 -48.12
CA ASP A 358 -4.25 73.22 -49.04
C ASP A 358 -5.50 72.33 -48.89
N PRO A 359 -6.29 72.06 -49.96
CA PRO A 359 -7.55 71.29 -49.89
C PRO A 359 -7.38 69.84 -49.41
N ARG A 360 -6.14 69.34 -49.29
CA ARG A 360 -5.84 68.04 -48.69
C ARG A 360 -6.01 68.00 -47.16
N ALA A 361 -6.07 69.15 -46.49
CA ALA A 361 -6.31 69.22 -45.03
C ALA A 361 -7.70 68.68 -44.64
N ASP A 362 -8.69 68.88 -45.52
CA ASP A 362 -10.07 68.44 -45.30
C ASP A 362 -10.26 66.93 -45.50
N LEU A 363 -9.48 66.33 -46.40
CA LEU A 363 -9.50 64.88 -46.68
C LEU A 363 -8.95 64.05 -45.51
N ILE A 364 -7.94 64.56 -44.80
CA ILE A 364 -7.34 63.87 -43.65
C ILE A 364 -8.28 63.90 -42.43
N SER A 365 -9.16 64.88 -42.32
CA SER A 365 -10.11 65.00 -41.20
C SER A 365 -11.31 64.04 -41.30
N GLN A 366 -11.48 63.32 -42.41
CA GLN A 366 -12.61 62.39 -42.62
C GLN A 366 -12.29 60.91 -42.35
N GLN A 367 -11.06 60.58 -41.94
CA GLN A 367 -10.59 59.19 -41.81
C GLN A 367 -10.20 58.77 -40.37
N GLU A 368 -10.72 59.46 -39.35
CA GLU A 368 -10.69 59.00 -37.94
C GLU A 368 -11.93 58.19 -37.57
#